data_AF-A0A1Q3P8H7-F1
#
_entry.id   AF-A0A1Q3P8H7-F1
#
_cell.length_a   1.000
_cell.length_b   1.000
_cell.length_c   1.000
_cell.angle_alpha   90.00
_cell.angle_beta   90.00
_cell.angle_gamma   90.00
#
_symmetry.space_group_name_H-M   'P 1'
#
loop_
_entity.id
_entity.type
_entity.pdbx_description
1 polymer ?
#
loop_
_entity_poly.entity_id
_entity_poly.type
_entity_poly.pdbx_seq_one_letter_code
_entity_poly.pdbx_strand_id
1 'polypeptide(L)'
;MKTLNRLLVMIMMALSLHANAQSSVTVIRRPPRESKIVVHAGVRYHYYGGVYYKPYGRQYVVVRPPVGLRVAVLPVGYASVTIGRMPYFYAGGVYYVQYSPGRYEVVEPPEELAVNSTSQLSALPEGAQSVYIAGRKYYKINDTYYEKSVSENGSESYVVVGKAE
;
A
#
# COMPACT_ATOMS: atom_id res chain seq x y z
N MET A 1 -26.97 -36.34 -15.21
CA MET A 1 -25.54 -35.95 -15.36
C MET A 1 -25.35 -34.45 -15.61
N LYS A 2 -25.86 -33.56 -14.74
CA LYS A 2 -25.71 -32.09 -14.89
C LYS A 2 -25.37 -31.32 -13.60
N THR A 3 -25.12 -32.02 -12.49
CA THR A 3 -24.84 -31.41 -11.17
C THR A 3 -23.42 -31.66 -10.66
N LEU A 4 -22.72 -32.69 -11.17
CA LEU A 4 -21.36 -33.03 -10.72
C LEU A 4 -20.31 -31.98 -11.15
N ASN A 5 -20.44 -31.38 -12.35
CA ASN A 5 -19.51 -30.35 -12.83
C ASN A 5 -19.68 -28.99 -12.13
N ARG A 6 -20.76 -28.77 -11.37
CA ARG A 6 -20.97 -27.52 -10.62
C ARG A 6 -20.27 -27.55 -9.25
N LEU A 7 -20.21 -28.73 -8.62
CA LEU A 7 -19.52 -28.91 -7.35
C LEU A 7 -17.98 -28.85 -7.52
N LEU A 8 -17.47 -29.42 -8.62
CA LEU A 8 -16.03 -29.42 -8.91
C LEU A 8 -15.49 -28.01 -9.25
N VAL A 9 -16.30 -27.16 -9.90
CA VAL A 9 -15.96 -25.75 -10.14
C VAL A 9 -15.99 -24.92 -8.85
N MET A 10 -16.91 -25.20 -7.91
CA MET A 10 -16.94 -24.50 -6.61
C MET A 10 -15.78 -24.91 -5.68
N ILE A 11 -15.33 -26.17 -5.73
CA ILE A 11 -14.13 -26.61 -4.98
C ILE A 11 -12.85 -26.01 -5.58
N MET A 12 -12.77 -25.82 -6.90
CA MET A 12 -11.64 -25.13 -7.53
C MET A 12 -11.64 -23.60 -7.28
N MET A 13 -12.81 -22.97 -7.07
CA MET A 13 -12.90 -21.57 -6.63
C MET A 13 -12.55 -21.38 -5.16
N ALA A 14 -12.81 -22.36 -4.29
CA ALA A 14 -12.44 -22.31 -2.86
C ALA A 14 -10.95 -22.62 -2.61
N LEU A 15 -10.26 -23.29 -3.55
CA LEU A 15 -8.82 -23.54 -3.52
C LEU A 15 -7.99 -22.47 -4.26
N SER A 16 -8.57 -21.28 -4.49
CA SER A 16 -7.88 -20.11 -5.03
C SER A 16 -7.54 -19.07 -3.94
N LEU A 17 -7.70 -19.40 -2.66
CA LEU A 17 -7.04 -18.66 -1.59
C LEU A 17 -5.56 -19.05 -1.56
N HIS A 18 -4.69 -18.03 -1.53
CA HIS A 18 -3.23 -18.08 -1.38
C HIS A 18 -2.38 -18.18 -2.67
N ALA A 19 -2.67 -17.34 -3.67
CA ALA A 19 -1.63 -16.92 -4.61
C ALA A 19 -0.94 -15.66 -4.07
N ASN A 20 0.21 -15.91 -3.43
CA ASN A 20 1.22 -14.97 -2.98
C ASN A 20 1.33 -13.75 -3.92
N ALA A 21 1.00 -12.55 -3.43
CA ALA A 21 1.28 -11.29 -4.13
C ALA A 21 2.81 -11.11 -4.19
N GLN A 22 3.43 -11.65 -5.23
CA GLN A 22 4.87 -11.66 -5.43
C GLN A 22 5.31 -10.30 -5.98
N SER A 23 5.16 -9.27 -5.13
CA SER A 23 5.87 -8.00 -5.28
C SER A 23 7.32 -8.31 -5.64
N SER A 24 7.76 -7.95 -6.85
CA SER A 24 9.10 -8.29 -7.35
C SER A 24 10.14 -7.89 -6.30
N VAL A 25 10.73 -8.91 -5.68
CA VAL A 25 11.63 -8.73 -4.55
C VAL A 25 12.88 -8.04 -5.07
N THR A 26 12.92 -6.71 -4.94
CA THR A 26 14.02 -5.90 -5.47
C THR A 26 15.19 -6.01 -4.51
N VAL A 27 16.22 -6.74 -4.93
CA VAL A 27 17.45 -6.93 -4.16
C VAL A 27 18.51 -5.93 -4.64
N ILE A 28 19.09 -5.20 -3.71
CA ILE A 28 20.13 -4.21 -3.97
C ILE A 28 21.37 -4.49 -3.13
N ARG A 29 22.53 -4.09 -3.65
CA ARG A 29 23.79 -4.29 -2.93
C ARG A 29 23.91 -3.41 -1.69
N ARG A 30 23.47 -2.15 -1.77
CA ARG A 30 23.54 -1.16 -0.68
C ARG A 30 22.37 -0.18 -0.79
N PRO A 31 21.73 0.21 0.32
CA PRO A 31 20.76 1.30 0.34
C PRO A 31 21.40 2.64 -0.03
N PRO A 32 20.60 3.65 -0.37
CA PRO A 32 21.06 5.02 -0.49
C PRO A 32 21.88 5.45 0.72
N ARG A 33 22.98 6.17 0.49
CA ARG A 33 23.93 6.57 1.55
C ARG A 33 23.28 7.43 2.64
N GLU A 34 22.28 8.20 2.27
CA GLU A 34 21.51 9.09 3.15
C GLU A 34 20.35 8.38 3.85
N SER A 35 20.24 7.06 3.74
CA SER A 35 19.21 6.30 4.42
C SER A 35 19.29 6.47 5.94
N LYS A 36 18.13 6.65 6.57
CA LYS A 36 17.99 6.68 8.03
C LYS A 36 17.74 5.26 8.52
N ILE A 37 18.32 4.91 9.67
CA ILE A 37 18.06 3.61 10.30
C ILE A 37 16.83 3.73 11.19
N VAL A 38 15.89 2.81 10.99
CA VAL A 38 14.71 2.61 11.85
C VAL A 38 14.76 1.19 12.39
N VAL A 39 14.57 1.03 13.69
CA VAL A 39 14.59 -0.29 14.34
C VAL A 39 13.17 -0.69 14.71
N HIS A 40 12.76 -1.89 14.32
CA HIS A 40 11.47 -2.46 14.69
C HIS A 40 11.64 -3.96 14.91
N ALA A 41 11.11 -4.48 16.02
CA ALA A 41 11.23 -5.88 16.42
C ALA A 41 12.67 -6.45 16.32
N GLY A 42 13.68 -5.67 16.72
CA GLY A 42 15.10 -6.06 16.65
C GLY A 42 15.73 -6.02 15.25
N VAL A 43 14.95 -5.75 14.20
CA VAL A 43 15.43 -5.63 12.82
C VAL A 43 15.75 -4.16 12.50
N ARG A 44 16.92 -3.92 11.90
CA ARG A 44 17.33 -2.60 11.41
C ARG A 44 16.90 -2.44 9.96
N TYR A 45 16.01 -1.50 9.71
CA TYR A 45 15.57 -1.10 8.37
C TYR A 45 16.31 0.17 7.98
N HIS A 46 16.81 0.21 6.75
CA HIS A 46 17.24 1.45 6.12
C HIS A 46 16.03 2.07 5.44
N TYR A 47 15.81 3.36 5.67
CA TYR A 47 14.68 4.10 5.15
C TYR A 47 15.17 5.30 4.33
N TYR A 48 14.70 5.43 3.10
CA TYR A 48 15.02 6.57 2.24
C TYR A 48 13.87 6.85 1.27
N GLY A 49 13.37 8.09 1.27
CA GLY A 49 12.36 8.55 0.30
C GLY A 49 11.05 7.74 0.28
N GLY A 50 10.66 7.10 1.39
CA GLY A 50 9.49 6.22 1.45
C GLY A 50 9.76 4.75 1.16
N VAL A 51 10.99 4.38 0.81
CA VAL A 51 11.39 3.00 0.54
C VAL A 51 12.10 2.42 1.76
N TYR A 52 11.73 1.20 2.13
CA TYR A 52 12.34 0.46 3.23
C TYR A 52 13.20 -0.67 2.71
N TYR A 53 14.41 -0.77 3.24
CA TYR A 53 15.38 -1.81 2.88
C TYR A 53 15.70 -2.63 4.12
N LYS A 54 15.46 -3.94 4.04
CA LYS A 54 15.79 -4.91 5.08
C LYS A 54 17.08 -5.64 4.71
N PRO A 55 17.97 -5.94 5.67
CA PRO A 55 19.12 -6.81 5.42
C PRO A 55 18.69 -8.17 4.87
N TYR A 56 19.40 -8.65 3.84
CA TYR A 56 19.20 -9.96 3.23
C TYR A 56 20.56 -10.55 2.84
N GLY A 57 21.10 -11.42 3.69
CA GLY A 57 22.46 -11.94 3.55
C GLY A 57 23.50 -10.80 3.55
N ARG A 58 24.26 -10.68 2.45
CA ARG A 58 25.25 -9.60 2.25
C ARG A 58 24.68 -8.39 1.49
N GLN A 59 23.39 -8.40 1.22
CA GLN A 59 22.65 -7.42 0.41
C GLN A 59 21.46 -6.88 1.20
N TYR A 60 20.60 -6.14 0.52
CA TYR A 60 19.36 -5.60 1.06
C TYR A 60 18.21 -5.87 0.11
N VAL A 61 17.01 -5.95 0.66
CA VAL A 61 15.78 -6.15 -0.09
C VAL A 61 14.80 -5.03 0.18
N VAL A 62 14.15 -4.52 -0.86
CA VAL A 62 13.05 -3.57 -0.74
C VAL A 62 11.84 -4.28 -0.16
N VAL A 63 11.28 -3.73 0.91
CA VAL A 63 10.14 -4.30 1.62
C VAL A 63 9.08 -3.25 1.89
N ARG A 64 7.83 -3.70 2.06
CA ARG A 64 6.82 -2.92 2.77
C ARG A 64 7.22 -2.83 4.25
N PRO A 65 7.10 -1.66 4.91
CA PRO A 65 7.36 -1.58 6.33
C PRO A 65 6.34 -2.41 7.12
N PRO A 66 6.75 -3.07 8.22
CA PRO A 66 5.81 -3.78 9.09
C PRO A 66 4.92 -2.82 9.86
N VAL A 67 3.71 -3.28 10.18
CA VAL A 67 2.78 -2.57 11.08
C VAL A 67 3.42 -2.37 12.45
N GLY A 68 3.18 -1.22 13.05
CA GLY A 68 3.79 -0.77 14.30
C GLY A 68 5.21 -0.20 14.13
N LEU A 69 5.78 -0.18 12.92
CA LEU A 69 7.05 0.51 12.68
C LEU A 69 6.84 2.02 12.81
N ARG A 70 7.72 2.68 13.57
CA ARG A 70 7.65 4.12 13.84
C ARG A 70 8.71 4.91 13.10
N VAL A 71 8.31 6.00 12.46
CA VAL A 71 9.20 6.93 11.75
C VAL A 71 9.08 8.35 12.31
N ALA A 72 10.17 9.10 12.23
CA ALA A 72 10.21 10.52 12.61
C ALA A 72 9.72 11.46 11.49
N VAL A 73 9.82 11.00 10.24
CA VAL A 73 9.54 11.78 9.04
C VAL A 73 8.75 10.89 8.11
N LEU A 74 7.60 11.40 7.65
CA LEU A 74 6.77 10.72 6.67
C LEU A 74 7.48 10.60 5.32
N PRO A 75 7.13 9.61 4.50
CA PRO A 75 7.57 9.54 3.10
C PRO A 75 7.36 10.86 2.36
N VAL A 76 8.36 11.26 1.57
CA VAL A 76 8.19 12.34 0.61
C VAL A 76 7.04 11.97 -0.32
N GLY A 77 6.12 12.90 -0.54
CA GLY A 77 4.95 12.66 -1.37
C GLY A 77 3.77 12.02 -0.67
N TYR A 78 3.72 12.00 0.67
CA TYR A 78 2.54 11.50 1.38
C TYR A 78 1.30 12.36 1.08
N ALA A 79 0.14 11.71 1.04
CA ALA A 79 -1.16 12.36 1.04
C ALA A 79 -1.74 12.35 2.44
N SER A 80 -2.29 13.48 2.90
CA SER A 80 -3.16 13.51 4.08
C SER A 80 -4.58 13.16 3.63
N VAL A 81 -5.16 12.14 4.22
CA VAL A 81 -6.52 11.67 3.90
C VAL A 81 -7.33 11.49 5.18
N THR A 82 -8.61 11.80 5.12
CA THR A 82 -9.53 11.50 6.22
C THR A 82 -10.29 10.23 5.89
N ILE A 83 -10.25 9.26 6.78
CA ILE A 83 -10.98 7.98 6.64
C ILE A 83 -11.85 7.83 7.87
N GLY A 84 -13.16 7.74 7.66
CA GLY A 84 -14.14 7.89 8.74
C GLY A 84 -14.01 9.27 9.38
N ARG A 85 -13.51 9.32 10.61
CA ARG A 85 -13.24 10.57 11.37
C ARG A 85 -11.78 10.70 11.81
N MET A 86 -10.90 9.84 11.30
CA MET A 86 -9.51 9.81 11.71
C MET A 86 -8.61 10.29 10.55
N PRO A 87 -7.63 11.16 10.84
CA PRO A 87 -6.63 11.56 9.85
C PRO A 87 -5.59 10.45 9.66
N TYR A 88 -5.30 10.14 8.41
CA TYR A 88 -4.23 9.23 8.00
C TYR A 88 -3.26 9.94 7.06
N PHE A 89 -2.02 9.45 7.06
CA PHE A 89 -1.02 9.82 6.08
C PHE A 89 -0.75 8.61 5.20
N TYR A 90 -0.94 8.75 3.89
CA TYR A 90 -0.82 7.67 2.93
C TYR A 90 0.36 7.89 1.99
N ALA A 91 1.19 6.87 1.82
CA ALA A 91 2.27 6.91 0.82
C ALA A 91 2.64 5.52 0.30
N GLY A 92 2.57 5.33 -1.02
CA GLY A 92 3.03 4.13 -1.70
C GLY A 92 2.43 2.85 -1.15
N GLY A 93 1.11 2.84 -0.96
CA GLY A 93 0.40 1.70 -0.36
C GLY A 93 0.52 1.57 1.16
N VAL A 94 1.19 2.48 1.89
CA VAL A 94 1.37 2.38 3.34
C VAL A 94 0.58 3.49 4.05
N TYR A 95 -0.15 3.11 5.10
CA TYR A 95 -0.87 4.03 5.96
C TYR A 95 -0.06 4.31 7.22
N TYR A 96 -0.05 5.57 7.63
CA TYR A 96 0.56 6.04 8.86
C TYR A 96 -0.44 6.87 9.66
N VAL A 97 -0.35 6.78 10.98
CA VAL A 97 -1.03 7.68 11.92
C VAL A 97 -0.02 8.43 12.76
N GLN A 98 -0.39 9.59 13.27
CA GLN A 98 0.42 10.30 14.25
C GLN A 98 0.34 9.56 15.60
N TYR A 99 1.46 9.00 16.04
CA TYR A 99 1.57 8.31 17.33
C TYR A 99 1.85 9.30 18.47
N SER A 100 2.70 10.29 18.20
CA SER A 100 2.97 11.42 19.09
C SER A 100 3.50 12.60 18.26
N PRO A 101 3.65 13.81 18.83
CA PRO A 101 4.19 14.95 18.09
C PRO A 101 5.52 14.61 17.41
N GLY A 102 5.56 14.68 16.06
CA GLY A 102 6.74 14.33 15.25
C GLY A 102 7.07 12.83 15.15
N ARG A 103 6.16 11.92 15.53
CA ARG A 103 6.31 10.46 15.42
C ARG A 103 5.08 9.86 14.75
N TYR A 104 5.32 9.06 13.72
CA TYR A 104 4.27 8.41 12.94
C TYR A 104 4.45 6.90 13.00
N GLU A 105 3.35 6.16 13.05
CA GLU A 105 3.34 4.71 13.14
C GLU A 105 2.66 4.11 11.90
N VAL A 106 3.27 3.08 11.33
CA VAL A 106 2.68 2.29 10.25
C VAL A 106 1.50 1.50 10.79
N VAL A 107 0.35 1.59 10.14
CA VAL A 107 -0.87 0.88 10.53
C VAL A 107 -1.39 0.03 9.38
N GLU A 108 -2.24 -0.93 9.70
CA GLU A 108 -3.04 -1.60 8.69
C GLU A 108 -3.94 -0.59 7.97
N PRO A 109 -4.27 -0.83 6.68
CA PRO A 109 -5.30 -0.07 5.99
C PRO A 109 -6.61 -0.09 6.80
N PRO A 110 -7.30 1.05 6.96
CA PRO A 110 -8.55 1.09 7.71
C PRO A 110 -9.61 0.18 7.11
N GLU A 111 -10.35 -0.54 7.96
CA GLU A 111 -11.39 -1.47 7.51
C GLU A 111 -12.45 -0.77 6.67
N GLU A 112 -12.76 0.51 6.94
CA GLU A 112 -13.73 1.30 6.16
C GLU A 112 -13.35 1.42 4.68
N LEU A 113 -12.06 1.29 4.34
CA LEU A 113 -11.64 1.18 2.94
C LEU A 113 -11.97 -0.19 2.36
N ALA A 114 -11.87 -1.26 3.15
CA ALA A 114 -12.23 -2.61 2.74
C ALA A 114 -13.76 -2.80 2.63
N VAL A 115 -14.55 -2.21 3.54
CA VAL A 115 -16.03 -2.33 3.50
C VAL A 115 -16.65 -1.45 2.42
N ASN A 116 -16.06 -0.29 2.12
CA ASN A 116 -16.46 0.57 0.99
C ASN A 116 -15.69 0.23 -0.30
N SER A 117 -14.96 -0.89 -0.33
CA SER A 117 -14.37 -1.42 -1.55
C SER A 117 -15.48 -1.95 -2.46
N THR A 118 -16.09 -1.05 -3.22
CA THR A 118 -16.32 -1.29 -4.64
C THR A 118 -14.96 -1.35 -5.38
N SER A 119 -14.13 -2.25 -4.86
CA SER A 119 -13.15 -3.18 -5.42
C SER A 119 -12.49 -2.74 -6.70
N GLN A 120 -11.18 -2.46 -6.60
CA GLN A 120 -10.20 -2.48 -7.70
C GLN A 120 -10.85 -2.23 -9.05
N LEU A 121 -11.09 -0.96 -9.36
CA LEU A 121 -11.71 -0.66 -10.63
C LEU A 121 -10.72 -1.03 -11.73
N SER A 122 -11.15 -1.86 -12.68
CA SER A 122 -10.36 -2.19 -13.88
C SER A 122 -10.16 -0.97 -14.78
N ALA A 123 -10.97 0.08 -14.59
CA ALA A 123 -10.85 1.36 -15.25
C ALA A 123 -11.24 2.50 -14.29
N LEU A 124 -10.65 3.68 -14.45
CA LEU A 124 -11.07 4.85 -13.68
C LEU A 124 -12.54 5.20 -14.01
N PRO A 125 -13.33 5.60 -13.01
CA PRO A 125 -14.68 6.06 -13.25
C PRO A 125 -14.68 7.35 -14.08
N GLU A 126 -15.71 7.51 -14.92
CA GLU A 126 -15.87 8.69 -15.77
C GLU A 126 -15.93 9.96 -14.91
N GLY A 127 -15.18 11.00 -15.29
CA GLY A 127 -15.06 12.24 -14.52
C GLY A 127 -13.94 12.28 -13.47
N ALA A 128 -13.13 11.21 -13.35
CA ALA A 128 -11.94 11.24 -12.49
C ALA A 128 -10.88 12.22 -13.01
N GLN A 129 -10.36 13.07 -12.11
CA GLN A 129 -9.30 14.04 -12.40
C GLN A 129 -7.96 13.51 -11.90
N SER A 130 -6.89 13.64 -12.69
CA SER A 130 -5.54 13.35 -12.18
C SER A 130 -5.05 14.51 -11.33
N VAL A 131 -4.65 14.25 -10.10
CA VAL A 131 -4.10 15.24 -9.17
C VAL A 131 -2.71 14.81 -8.71
N TYR A 132 -1.78 15.76 -8.66
CA TYR A 132 -0.45 15.51 -8.09
C TYR A 132 -0.44 15.97 -6.64
N ILE A 133 -0.26 15.03 -5.72
CA ILE A 133 -0.12 15.32 -4.30
C ILE A 133 1.35 15.08 -3.95
N ALA A 134 2.06 16.17 -3.65
CA ALA A 134 3.47 16.16 -3.28
C ALA A 134 4.37 15.33 -4.23
N GLY A 135 4.12 15.43 -5.53
CA GLY A 135 4.92 14.80 -6.59
C GLY A 135 4.48 13.38 -6.99
N ARG A 136 3.48 12.79 -6.33
CA ARG A 136 2.87 11.51 -6.73
C ARG A 136 1.54 11.74 -7.42
N LYS A 137 1.25 10.97 -8.47
CA LYS A 137 0.00 11.05 -9.23
C LYS A 137 -1.09 10.21 -8.55
N TYR A 138 -2.18 10.86 -8.20
CA TYR A 138 -3.42 10.26 -7.73
C TYR A 138 -4.54 10.58 -8.72
N TYR A 139 -5.67 9.90 -8.57
CA TYR A 139 -6.89 10.17 -9.31
C TYR A 139 -7.99 10.50 -8.32
N LYS A 140 -8.72 11.60 -8.51
CA LYS A 140 -9.78 12.06 -7.63
C LYS A 140 -11.11 12.03 -8.37
N ILE A 141 -12.15 11.45 -7.77
CA ILE A 141 -13.54 11.61 -8.22
C ILE A 141 -14.41 11.98 -7.02
N ASN A 142 -15.24 13.02 -7.16
CA ASN A 142 -15.88 13.68 -6.02
C ASN A 142 -14.82 13.93 -4.94
N ASP A 143 -14.98 13.40 -3.73
CA ASP A 143 -13.99 13.50 -2.67
C ASP A 143 -13.19 12.23 -2.44
N THR A 144 -13.22 11.25 -3.33
CA THR A 144 -12.47 9.99 -3.15
C THR A 144 -11.19 9.97 -3.99
N TYR A 145 -10.07 9.63 -3.35
CA TYR A 145 -8.77 9.45 -4.00
C TYR A 145 -8.50 8.00 -4.33
N TYR A 146 -7.88 7.78 -5.49
CA TYR A 146 -7.47 6.49 -6.01
C TYR A 146 -5.99 6.52 -6.39
N GLU A 147 -5.28 5.44 -6.11
CA GLU A 147 -3.94 5.18 -6.64
C GLU A 147 -4.02 4.03 -7.65
N LYS A 148 -3.28 4.16 -8.76
CA LYS A 148 -3.15 3.10 -9.75
C LYS A 148 -2.25 2.00 -9.18
N SER A 149 -2.74 0.77 -9.18
CA SER A 149 -1.99 -0.44 -8.87
C SER A 149 -1.92 -1.32 -10.11
N VAL A 150 -0.74 -1.85 -10.41
CA VAL A 150 -0.53 -2.75 -11.55
C VAL A 150 -0.22 -4.14 -11.01
N SER A 151 -1.02 -5.11 -11.42
CA SER A 151 -0.83 -6.53 -11.12
C SER A 151 0.35 -7.10 -11.91
N GLU A 152 0.91 -8.23 -11.47
CA GLU A 152 2.08 -8.87 -12.12
C GLU A 152 1.85 -9.24 -13.59
N ASN A 153 0.59 -9.49 -13.97
CA ASN A 153 0.19 -9.75 -15.35
C ASN A 153 0.05 -8.48 -16.22
N GLY A 154 0.41 -7.31 -15.68
CA GLY A 154 0.27 -6.01 -16.34
C GLY A 154 -1.15 -5.43 -16.31
N SER A 155 -2.09 -6.08 -15.62
CA SER A 155 -3.44 -5.56 -15.47
C SER A 155 -3.45 -4.35 -14.53
N GLU A 156 -4.06 -3.27 -14.98
CA GLU A 156 -4.19 -2.04 -14.20
C GLU A 156 -5.46 -2.08 -13.36
N SER A 157 -5.35 -1.63 -12.11
CA SER A 157 -6.47 -1.45 -11.19
C SER A 157 -6.34 -0.14 -10.44
N TYR A 158 -7.45 0.41 -9.95
CA TYR A 158 -7.45 1.64 -9.15
C TYR A 158 -7.98 1.33 -7.75
N VAL A 159 -7.17 1.61 -6.74
CA VAL A 159 -7.47 1.31 -5.33
C VAL A 159 -7.83 2.60 -4.61
N VAL A 160 -8.92 2.57 -3.84
CA VAL A 160 -9.32 3.70 -2.99
C VAL A 160 -8.28 3.89 -1.89
N VAL A 161 -7.75 5.10 -1.76
CA VAL A 161 -6.70 5.43 -0.77
C VAL A 161 -7.18 6.39 0.32
N GLY A 162 -8.36 6.99 0.16
CA GLY A 162 -8.97 7.83 1.18
C GLY A 162 -9.94 8.85 0.60
N LYS A 163 -10.50 9.70 1.47
CA LYS A 163 -11.39 10.79 1.07
C LYS A 163 -10.84 12.16 1.49
N ALA A 164 -11.12 13.18 0.68
CA ALA A 164 -11.06 14.58 1.07
C ALA A 164 -12.30 14.94 1.90
N GLU A 165 -12.16 15.95 2.76
CA GLU A 165 -13.29 16.67 3.33
C GLU A 165 -13.89 17.66 2.33
#